data_AF-A0A1S2F0V6-F1
#
_entry.id   AF-A0A1S2F0V6-F1
#
_cell.length_a   1.000
_cell.length_b   1.000
_cell.length_c   1.000
_cell.angle_alpha   90.00
_cell.angle_beta   90.00
_cell.angle_gamma   90.00
#
_symmetry.space_group_name_H-M   'P 1'
#
loop_
_entity.id
_entity.type
_entity.pdbx_description
1 polymer ?
#
loop_
_entity_poly.entity_id
_entity_poly.type
_entity_poly.pdbx_seq_one_letter_code
_entity_poly.pdbx_strand_id
1 'polypeptide(L)'
;MVKLDQLSLARQLDIVFKELEEELGGLSSGTVFVQIRNNVIGKFGIRHNPLAGRNGVIAPLEEGLSEAQQFSFRTMALESLKHKRHWTHGEISYEFMVRQGIVVVDAVLESNYNMANLMIRYPRNTYAEAASES
;
A
#
# COMPACT_ATOMS: atom_id res chain seq x y z
N MET A 1 -12.51 22.20 3.36
CA MET A 1 -12.31 20.78 3.01
C MET A 1 -10.96 20.67 2.33
N VAL A 2 -9.98 19.98 2.93
CA VAL A 2 -8.65 19.81 2.31
C VAL A 2 -8.82 18.93 1.08
N LYS A 3 -8.37 19.39 -0.09
CA LYS A 3 -8.42 18.57 -1.29
C LYS A 3 -7.20 17.63 -1.29
N LEU A 4 -7.44 16.32 -1.39
CA LEU A 4 -6.38 15.30 -1.28
C LEU A 4 -5.31 15.42 -2.38
N ASP A 5 -5.67 15.94 -3.55
CA ASP A 5 -4.77 16.22 -4.68
C ASP A 5 -3.72 17.30 -4.38
N GLN A 6 -3.92 18.12 -3.34
CA GLN A 6 -2.97 19.14 -2.90
C GLN A 6 -1.96 18.60 -1.87
N LEU A 7 -2.19 17.40 -1.33
CA LEU A 7 -1.30 16.78 -0.34
C LEU A 7 -0.24 15.92 -1.02
N SER A 8 0.98 15.95 -0.48
CA SER A 8 2.01 14.99 -0.90
C SER A 8 1.59 13.56 -0.57
N LEU A 9 2.07 12.59 -1.35
CA LEU A 9 1.78 11.17 -1.10
C LEU A 9 2.20 10.73 0.30
N ALA A 10 3.32 11.26 0.82
CA ALA A 10 3.77 11.04 2.18
C ALA A 10 2.73 11.53 3.22
N ARG A 11 2.18 12.73 3.02
CA ARG A 11 1.15 13.28 3.92
C ARG A 11 -0.16 12.51 3.84
N GLN A 12 -0.53 12.02 2.66
CA GLN A 12 -1.69 11.14 2.52
C GLN A 12 -1.46 9.82 3.25
N LEU A 13 -0.26 9.25 3.16
CA LEU A 13 0.11 8.01 3.87
C LEU A 13 0.10 8.20 5.39
N ASP A 14 0.55 9.36 5.91
CA ASP A 14 0.39 9.70 7.33
C ASP A 14 -1.07 9.65 7.78
N ILE A 15 -1.98 10.20 6.97
CA ILE A 15 -3.43 10.21 7.26
C ILE A 15 -3.97 8.78 7.26
N VAL A 16 -3.55 7.95 6.30
CA VAL A 16 -3.89 6.52 6.26
C VAL A 16 -3.51 5.82 7.55
N PHE A 17 -2.25 5.97 8.01
CA PHE A 17 -1.81 5.32 9.24
C PHE A 17 -2.57 5.81 10.46
N LYS A 18 -2.91 7.11 10.51
CA LYS A 18 -3.72 7.66 11.60
C LYS A 18 -5.13 7.05 11.64
N GLU A 19 -5.76 6.86 10.48
CA GLU A 19 -7.08 6.22 10.40
C GLU A 19 -7.03 4.75 10.85
N LEU A 20 -5.92 4.07 10.58
CA LEU A 20 -5.73 2.65 10.89
C LEU A 20 -5.20 2.38 12.32
N GLU A 21 -4.96 3.40 13.16
CA GLU A 21 -4.35 3.25 14.50
C GLU A 21 -5.12 2.26 15.39
N GLU A 22 -6.45 2.34 15.42
CA GLU A 22 -7.29 1.45 16.23
C GLU A 22 -7.26 0.00 15.74
N GLU A 23 -7.36 -0.21 14.42
CA GLU A 23 -7.32 -1.55 13.82
C GLU A 23 -5.94 -2.21 14.00
N LEU A 24 -4.86 -1.44 13.83
CA LEU A 24 -3.49 -1.91 14.07
C LEU A 24 -3.26 -2.26 15.54
N GLY A 25 -3.90 -1.56 16.47
CA GLY A 25 -3.87 -1.89 17.90
C GLY A 25 -4.47 -3.26 18.23
N GLY A 26 -5.30 -3.83 17.35
CA GLY A 26 -5.85 -5.18 17.49
C GLY A 26 -5.11 -6.27 16.71
N LEU A 27 -4.08 -5.94 15.93
CA LEU A 27 -3.43 -6.90 15.02
C LEU A 27 -1.95 -7.05 15.29
N SER A 28 -1.51 -8.28 15.59
CA SER A 28 -0.09 -8.61 15.69
C SER A 28 0.55 -8.93 14.33
N SER A 29 -0.26 -9.17 13.30
CA SER A 29 0.20 -9.40 11.92
C SER A 29 -0.90 -9.17 10.87
N GLY A 30 -0.50 -8.90 9.64
CA GLY A 30 -1.42 -8.71 8.51
C GLY A 30 -0.76 -7.98 7.34
N THR A 31 -1.57 -7.44 6.43
CA THR A 31 -1.10 -6.63 5.31
C THR A 31 -1.85 -5.30 5.25
N VAL A 32 -1.16 -4.17 5.40
CA VAL A 32 -1.73 -2.86 5.06
C VAL A 32 -1.57 -2.67 3.55
N PHE A 33 -2.64 -2.34 2.83
CA PHE A 33 -2.56 -2.02 1.40
C PHE A 33 -3.02 -0.59 1.14
N VAL A 34 -2.40 0.08 0.15
CA VAL A 34 -2.79 1.41 -0.32
C VAL A 34 -2.84 1.44 -1.85
N GLN A 35 -3.93 1.92 -2.41
CA GLN A 35 -4.15 2.04 -3.85
C GLN A 35 -4.03 3.49 -4.29
N ILE A 36 -3.12 3.74 -5.22
CA ILE A 36 -2.71 5.07 -5.64
C ILE A 36 -3.13 5.27 -7.10
N ARG A 37 -3.78 6.40 -7.37
CA ARG A 37 -4.12 6.86 -8.72
C ARG A 37 -3.80 8.34 -8.84
N ASN A 38 -3.04 8.74 -9.86
CA ASN A 38 -2.58 10.12 -10.04
C ASN A 38 -1.89 10.72 -8.78
N ASN A 39 -1.08 9.93 -8.07
CA ASN A 39 -0.48 10.29 -6.76
C ASN A 39 -1.49 10.61 -5.64
N VAL A 40 -2.73 10.16 -5.78
CA VAL A 40 -3.76 10.24 -4.74
C VAL A 40 -4.09 8.84 -4.25
N ILE A 41 -4.04 8.63 -2.93
CA ILE A 41 -4.51 7.40 -2.28
C ILE A 41 -6.04 7.41 -2.33
N GLY A 42 -6.61 6.51 -3.13
CA GLY A 42 -8.06 6.39 -3.31
C GLY A 42 -8.70 5.32 -2.42
N LYS A 43 -7.95 4.29 -2.05
CA LYS A 43 -8.41 3.18 -1.21
C LYS A 43 -7.26 2.64 -0.38
N PHE A 44 -7.54 2.25 0.84
CA PHE A 44 -6.59 1.58 1.72
C PHE A 44 -7.33 0.67 2.70
N GLY A 45 -6.59 -0.13 3.46
CA GLY A 45 -7.15 -0.95 4.53
C GLY A 45 -6.15 -2.00 5.01
N ILE A 46 -6.64 -2.88 5.90
CA ILE A 46 -5.86 -4.00 6.42
C ILE A 46 -6.49 -5.32 5.96
N ARG A 47 -5.64 -6.22 5.48
CA ARG A 47 -5.98 -7.63 5.28
C ARG A 47 -5.45 -8.41 6.48
N HIS A 48 -6.36 -9.02 7.22
CA HIS A 48 -6.00 -9.88 8.34
C HIS A 48 -5.38 -11.17 7.83
N ASN A 49 -4.43 -11.71 8.60
CA ASN A 49 -4.01 -13.09 8.40
C ASN A 49 -5.19 -14.05 8.72
N PRO A 50 -5.20 -15.26 8.15
CA PRO A 50 -6.27 -16.23 8.40
C PRO A 50 -6.51 -16.41 9.90
N LEU A 51 -7.74 -16.16 10.34
CA LEU A 51 -8.12 -16.32 11.75
C LEU A 51 -8.09 -17.80 12.11
N ALA A 52 -7.23 -18.18 13.04
CA ALA A 52 -7.19 -19.55 13.54
C ALA A 52 -8.45 -19.82 14.38
N GLY A 53 -9.33 -20.68 13.85
CA GLY A 53 -10.53 -21.14 14.54
C GLY A 53 -10.45 -22.64 14.85
N ARG A 54 -10.90 -23.05 16.03
CA ARG A 54 -11.03 -24.47 16.41
C ARG A 54 -12.40 -24.71 17.03
N ASN A 55 -13.08 -25.78 16.59
CA ASN A 55 -14.40 -26.20 17.09
C ASN A 55 -15.48 -25.09 17.04
N GLY A 56 -15.53 -24.29 15.97
CA GLY A 56 -16.53 -23.23 15.81
C GLY A 56 -16.25 -21.95 16.60
N VAL A 57 -15.12 -21.87 17.29
CA VAL A 57 -14.67 -20.67 18.01
C VAL A 57 -13.47 -20.09 17.28
N ILE A 58 -13.54 -18.80 16.93
CA ILE A 58 -12.38 -18.01 16.48
C ILE A 58 -11.62 -17.58 17.73
N ALA A 59 -10.33 -17.84 17.78
CA ALA A 59 -9.50 -17.39 18.91
C ALA A 59 -9.59 -15.86 19.03
N PRO A 60 -9.67 -15.31 20.26
CA PRO A 60 -9.67 -13.87 20.44
C PRO A 60 -8.41 -13.25 19.82
N LEU A 61 -8.54 -12.03 19.28
CA LEU A 61 -7.40 -11.25 18.78
C LEU A 61 -6.38 -11.09 19.92
N GLU A 62 -5.11 -11.38 19.62
CA GLU A 62 -3.99 -11.06 20.52
C GLU A 62 -3.85 -9.53 20.66
N GLU A 63 -3.08 -9.09 21.66
CA GLU A 63 -2.63 -7.69 21.71
C GLU A 63 -1.93 -7.34 20.40
N GLY A 64 -2.42 -6.28 19.72
CA GLY A 64 -1.88 -5.84 18.45
C GLY A 64 -0.62 -5.00 18.58
N LEU A 65 -0.37 -4.12 17.61
CA LEU A 65 0.77 -3.21 17.68
C LEU A 65 0.59 -2.20 18.81
N SER A 66 1.56 -2.12 19.71
CA SER A 66 1.72 -0.99 20.62
C SER A 66 1.96 0.33 19.87
N GLU A 67 1.68 1.47 20.50
CA GLU A 67 1.89 2.80 19.91
C GLU A 67 3.31 3.00 19.34
N ALA A 68 4.33 2.49 20.05
CA ALA A 68 5.72 2.56 19.61
C ALA A 68 5.97 1.73 18.33
N GLN A 69 5.35 0.55 18.23
CA GLN A 69 5.43 -0.29 17.04
C GLN A 69 4.62 0.31 15.88
N GLN A 70 3.44 0.88 16.14
CA GLN A 70 2.67 1.62 15.13
C GLN A 70 3.45 2.81 14.57
N PHE A 71 4.12 3.57 15.45
CA PHE A 71 5.01 4.66 15.05
C PHE A 71 6.15 4.15 14.16
N SER A 72 6.83 3.08 14.57
CA SER A 72 7.91 2.47 13.80
C SER A 72 7.44 1.98 12.42
N PHE A 73 6.27 1.33 12.36
CA PHE A 73 5.65 0.90 11.11
C PHE A 73 5.38 2.09 10.19
N ARG A 74 4.73 3.14 10.69
CA ARG A 74 4.48 4.37 9.91
C ARG A 74 5.77 4.96 9.36
N THR A 75 6.82 5.05 10.16
CA THR A 75 8.14 5.55 9.72
C THR A 75 8.71 4.70 8.59
N MET A 76 8.67 3.36 8.70
CA MET A 76 9.14 2.47 7.64
C MET A 76 8.32 2.62 6.35
N ALA A 77 7.00 2.77 6.47
CA ALA A 77 6.12 2.98 5.33
C ALA A 77 6.43 4.29 4.58
N LEU A 78 6.68 5.38 5.32
CA LEU A 78 7.09 6.66 4.72
C LEU A 78 8.46 6.56 4.04
N GLU A 79 9.43 5.89 4.66
CA GLU A 79 10.75 5.65 4.08
C GLU A 79 10.66 4.85 2.78
N SER A 80 9.75 3.87 2.71
CA SER A 80 9.54 3.04 1.51
C SER A 80 9.16 3.86 0.28
N LEU A 81 8.50 5.02 0.45
CA LEU A 81 8.13 5.90 -0.66
C LEU A 81 9.35 6.44 -1.42
N LYS A 82 10.54 6.47 -0.81
CA LYS A 82 11.79 6.85 -1.49
C LYS A 82 12.19 5.86 -2.58
N HIS A 83 11.67 4.63 -2.53
CA HIS A 83 11.92 3.58 -3.53
C HIS A 83 10.94 3.62 -4.71
N LYS A 84 9.90 4.46 -4.66
CA LYS A 84 8.96 4.68 -5.76
C LYS A 84 9.63 5.39 -6.93
N ARG A 85 9.72 4.74 -8.09
CA ARG A 85 10.37 5.28 -9.30
C ARG A 85 9.35 5.62 -10.40
N HIS A 86 9.12 6.91 -10.63
CA HIS A 86 8.44 7.47 -11.81
C HIS A 86 7.01 7.00 -12.14
N TRP A 87 6.34 6.19 -11.29
CA TRP A 87 4.94 5.84 -11.47
C TRP A 87 4.02 6.74 -10.65
N THR A 88 2.78 6.91 -11.10
CA THR A 88 1.73 7.70 -10.42
C THR A 88 0.49 6.87 -10.08
N HIS A 89 0.47 5.62 -10.53
CA HIS A 89 -0.59 4.64 -10.36
C HIS A 89 0.01 3.34 -9.88
N GLY A 90 -0.59 2.70 -8.89
CA GLY A 90 -0.03 1.51 -8.30
C GLY A 90 -0.70 1.09 -7.01
N GLU A 91 -0.18 0.02 -6.42
CA GLU A 91 -0.51 -0.43 -5.08
C GLU A 91 0.78 -0.52 -4.27
N ILE A 92 0.71 -0.16 -2.99
CA ILE A 92 1.77 -0.50 -2.03
C ILE A 92 1.14 -1.40 -0.99
N SER A 93 1.76 -2.55 -0.76
CA SER A 93 1.39 -3.50 0.28
C SER A 93 2.51 -3.59 1.31
N TYR A 94 2.15 -3.54 2.58
CA TYR A 94 3.04 -3.68 3.72
C TYR A 94 2.62 -4.91 4.51
N GLU A 95 3.34 -6.02 4.34
CA GLU A 95 3.17 -7.19 5.19
C GLU A 95 3.89 -6.93 6.50
N PHE A 96 3.19 -7.09 7.64
CA PHE A 96 3.75 -6.82 8.94
C PHE A 96 3.49 -7.97 9.90
N MET A 97 4.40 -8.14 10.85
CA MET A 97 4.18 -8.99 12.01
C MET A 97 5.04 -8.57 13.20
N VAL A 98 4.56 -8.85 14.41
CA VAL A 98 5.32 -8.68 15.65
C VAL A 98 6.14 -9.96 15.91
N ARG A 99 7.46 -9.82 16.01
CA ARG A 99 8.38 -10.89 16.43
C ARG A 99 9.19 -10.41 17.61
N GLN A 100 9.12 -11.13 18.73
CA GLN A 100 9.88 -10.81 19.95
C GLN A 100 9.71 -9.34 20.41
N GLY A 101 8.49 -8.79 20.26
CA GLY A 101 8.18 -7.40 20.63
C GLY A 101 8.65 -6.35 19.62
N ILE A 102 9.19 -6.75 18.47
CA ILE A 102 9.61 -5.85 17.38
C ILE A 102 8.67 -6.04 16.19
N VAL A 103 8.22 -4.94 15.59
CA VAL A 103 7.49 -5.00 14.32
C VAL A 103 8.46 -5.20 13.15
N VAL A 104 8.22 -6.23 12.36
CA VAL A 104 8.92 -6.50 11.10
C VAL A 104 7.95 -6.16 9.97
N VAL A 105 8.42 -5.44 8.96
CA VAL A 105 7.61 -4.97 7.83
C VAL A 105 8.32 -5.22 6.51
N ASP A 106 7.65 -5.90 5.60
CA ASP A 106 8.07 -6.08 4.20
C ASP A 106 7.16 -5.24 3.30
N ALA A 107 7.76 -4.42 2.42
CA ALA A 107 7.04 -3.52 1.53
C ALA A 107 7.14 -3.97 0.07
N VAL A 108 5.98 -4.11 -0.59
CA VAL A 108 5.86 -4.40 -2.03
C VAL A 108 5.25 -3.18 -2.71
N LEU A 109 5.98 -2.60 -3.67
CA LEU A 109 5.53 -1.46 -4.46
C LEU A 109 5.26 -1.93 -5.89
N GLU A 110 3.99 -1.94 -6.29
CA GLU A 110 3.55 -2.36 -7.62
C GLU A 110 3.08 -1.15 -8.43
N SER A 111 3.68 -0.92 -9.60
CA SER A 111 3.24 0.12 -10.54
C SER A 111 2.20 -0.43 -11.51
N ASN A 112 1.05 0.24 -11.61
CA ASN A 112 -0.07 -0.20 -12.44
C ASN A 112 -0.28 0.69 -13.66
N TYR A 113 -0.02 0.14 -14.85
CA TYR A 113 -0.19 0.83 -16.13
C TYR A 113 -1.37 0.27 -16.91
N ASN A 114 -2.28 1.15 -17.32
CA ASN A 114 -3.37 0.79 -18.21
C ASN A 114 -2.91 0.98 -19.66
N MET A 115 -2.76 -0.13 -20.41
CA MET A 115 -2.31 -0.10 -21.81
C MET A 115 -3.25 0.70 -22.72
N ALA A 116 -4.56 0.71 -22.45
CA ALA A 116 -5.51 1.50 -23.24
C ALA A 116 -5.20 3.01 -23.13
N ASN A 117 -4.78 3.48 -21.96
CA ASN A 117 -4.40 4.88 -21.76
C ASN A 117 -3.07 5.24 -22.43
N LEU A 118 -2.16 4.28 -22.58
CA LEU A 118 -0.90 4.47 -23.31
C LEU A 118 -1.17 4.52 -24.81
N MET A 119 -1.98 3.62 -25.35
CA MET A 119 -2.29 3.54 -26.78
C MET A 119 -3.02 4.79 -27.32
N ILE A 120 -3.77 5.52 -26.49
CA ILE A 120 -4.34 6.83 -26.87
C ILE A 120 -3.22 7.88 -27.12
N ARG A 121 -2.09 7.77 -26.42
CA ARG A 121 -0.96 8.72 -26.53
C ARG A 121 0.07 8.35 -27.59
N TYR A 122 0.06 7.11 -28.09
CA TYR A 122 0.93 6.68 -29.19
C TYR A 122 0.14 6.74 -30.51
N PRO A 123 0.38 7.74 -31.39
CA PRO A 123 -0.23 7.74 -32.71
C PRO A 123 0.25 6.51 -33.48
N ARG A 124 -0.66 5.80 -34.16
CA ARG A 124 -0.42 4.54 -34.90
C ARG A 124 0.72 4.58 -35.93
N ASN A 125 1.25 5.76 -36.27
CA ASN A 125 2.26 5.92 -37.32
C ASN A 125 3.65 5.40 -36.94
N THR A 126 3.94 5.14 -35.66
CA THR A 126 5.25 4.60 -35.22
C THR A 126 5.43 3.10 -35.46
N TYR A 127 4.36 2.34 -35.73
CA TYR A 127 4.45 0.91 -36.02
C TYR A 127 4.41 0.56 -37.52
N ALA A 128 4.11 1.54 -38.38
CA ALA A 128 4.11 1.34 -39.83
C ALA A 128 5.53 1.22 -40.42
N GLU A 129 6.53 1.84 -39.78
CA GLU A 129 7.93 1.73 -40.21
C GLU A 129 8.57 0.39 -39.83
N ALA A 130 8.20 -0.19 -38.68
CA ALA A 130 8.77 -1.48 -38.23
C ALA A 130 8.23 -2.71 -39.00
N ALA A 131 7.07 -2.58 -39.67
CA ALA A 131 6.47 -3.66 -40.45
C ALA A 131 6.90 -3.65 -41.94
N SER A 132 7.68 -2.66 -42.37
CA SER A 132 8.20 -2.58 -43.76
C SER A 132 9.62 -3.15 -43.90
N GLU A 133 10.23 -3.64 -42.82
CA GLU A 133 11.50 -4.39 -42.84
C GLU A 133 11.25 -5.85 -42.44
N SER A 134 10.62 -6.63 -43.32
CA SER A 134 10.57 -8.10 -43.27
C SER A 134 10.37 -8.69 -44.65
#